data_AF-A0AAE3LNE9-F1
#
_entry.id   AF-A0AAE3LNE9-F1
#
_cell.length_a   1.000
_cell.length_b   1.000
_cell.length_c   1.000
_cell.angle_alpha   90.00
_cell.angle_beta   90.00
_cell.angle_gamma   90.00
#
_symmetry.space_group_name_H-M   'P 1'
#
loop_
_entity.id
_entity.type
_entity.pdbx_description
1 polymer ?
#
loop_
_entity_poly.entity_id
_entity_poly.type
_entity_poly.pdbx_seq_one_letter_code
_entity_poly.pdbx_strand_id
1 'polypeptide(L)'
;MIRDRGRIKWTAMMLPEHVKMLRDWAKEEAWEQPQVIDEQKWELMNATIVEAQQLEKAIVVHFYTNHHIETVSGMLRSFDPIAGEIQIIELPGTIQSIRCNEITDIEWMEEE
;
A
#
# COMPACT_ATOMS: atom_id res chain seq x y z
N MET A 1 -7.43 -52.33 -30.70
CA MET A 1 -8.89 -52.04 -30.68
C MET A 1 -9.35 -52.45 -29.29
N ILE A 2 -9.83 -51.62 -28.37
CA ILE A 2 -10.55 -50.34 -28.42
C ILE A 2 -9.93 -49.39 -27.37
N ARG A 3 -9.97 -48.07 -27.65
CA ARG A 3 -9.24 -47.05 -26.88
C ARG A 3 -10.02 -46.63 -25.64
N ASP A 4 -9.23 -46.49 -24.58
CA ASP A 4 -9.51 -45.94 -23.27
C ASP A 4 -10.32 -44.62 -23.32
N ARG A 5 -11.33 -44.56 -22.46
CA ARG A 5 -12.23 -43.42 -22.27
C ARG A 5 -11.59 -42.45 -21.29
N GLY A 6 -11.75 -41.15 -21.56
CA GLY A 6 -11.69 -40.13 -20.50
C GLY A 6 -10.50 -39.19 -20.59
N ARG A 7 -10.52 -38.30 -21.58
CA ARG A 7 -9.83 -37.02 -21.44
C ARG A 7 -10.67 -35.95 -22.09
N ILE A 8 -11.71 -35.53 -21.37
CA ILE A 8 -12.51 -34.35 -21.70
C ILE A 8 -11.53 -33.17 -21.69
N LYS A 9 -11.15 -32.75 -22.90
CA LYS A 9 -10.35 -31.56 -23.14
C LYS A 9 -11.23 -30.35 -22.89
N TRP A 10 -11.22 -29.84 -21.66
CA TRP A 10 -11.83 -28.56 -21.24
C TRP A 10 -11.16 -27.33 -21.89
N THR A 11 -10.53 -27.47 -23.06
CA THR A 11 -9.68 -26.44 -23.67
C THR A 11 -10.35 -25.68 -24.82
N ALA A 12 -11.65 -25.89 -25.06
CA ALA A 12 -12.28 -25.39 -26.28
C ALA A 12 -13.66 -24.76 -26.05
N MET A 13 -13.77 -23.69 -25.25
CA MET A 13 -14.89 -22.72 -25.37
C MET A 13 -14.52 -21.30 -24.89
N MET A 14 -13.34 -20.78 -25.23
CA MET A 14 -13.05 -19.34 -25.07
C MET A 14 -12.65 -18.77 -26.43
N LEU A 15 -13.50 -17.92 -27.03
CA LEU A 15 -13.11 -17.13 -28.19
C LEU A 15 -11.93 -16.23 -27.80
N PRO A 16 -10.88 -16.10 -28.65
CA PRO A 16 -9.71 -15.27 -28.33
C PRO A 16 -10.05 -13.79 -28.11
N GLU A 17 -11.18 -13.30 -28.61
CA GLU A 17 -11.65 -11.93 -28.35
C GLU A 17 -12.08 -11.70 -26.89
N HIS A 18 -12.62 -12.71 -26.19
CA HIS A 18 -13.01 -12.58 -24.77
C HIS A 18 -11.87 -12.83 -23.78
N VAL A 19 -10.75 -13.40 -24.23
CA VAL A 19 -9.57 -13.62 -23.37
C VAL A 19 -8.82 -12.30 -23.10
N LYS A 20 -9.03 -11.28 -23.94
CA LYS A 20 -8.45 -9.94 -23.73
C LYS A 20 -9.17 -9.18 -22.61
N MET A 21 -10.50 -9.23 -22.55
CA MET A 21 -11.28 -8.61 -21.45
C MET A 21 -10.99 -9.24 -20.09
N LEU A 22 -10.79 -10.56 -20.02
CA LEU A 22 -10.47 -11.23 -18.74
C LEU A 22 -9.05 -10.96 -18.24
N ARG A 23 -8.10 -10.56 -19.11
CA ARG A 23 -6.76 -10.13 -18.69
C ARG A 23 -6.71 -8.68 -18.24
N ASP A 24 -7.58 -7.83 -18.79
CA ASP A 24 -7.75 -6.47 -18.24
C ASP A 24 -8.46 -6.53 -16.88
N TRP A 25 -9.53 -7.33 -16.73
CA TRP A 25 -10.23 -7.48 -15.44
C TRP A 25 -9.39 -8.06 -14.29
N ALA A 26 -8.47 -9.00 -14.58
CA ALA A 26 -7.54 -9.50 -13.57
C ALA A 26 -6.44 -8.49 -13.17
N LYS A 27 -6.28 -7.41 -13.94
CA LYS A 27 -5.43 -6.26 -13.57
C LYS A 27 -6.20 -5.20 -12.78
N GLU A 28 -7.53 -5.17 -12.90
CA GLU A 28 -8.38 -4.21 -12.17
C GLU A 28 -8.60 -4.61 -10.71
N GLU A 29 -8.52 -5.90 -10.38
CA GLU A 29 -8.67 -6.40 -9.00
C GLU A 29 -7.38 -6.33 -8.15
N ALA A 30 -6.24 -5.96 -8.75
CA ALA A 30 -5.00 -5.67 -8.04
C ALA A 30 -4.82 -4.16 -7.76
N TRP A 31 -5.84 -3.36 -8.04
CA TRP A 31 -5.90 -1.97 -7.60
C TRP A 31 -6.47 -1.96 -6.20
N GLU A 32 -5.58 -2.12 -5.22
CA GLU A 32 -5.88 -1.62 -3.88
C GLU A 32 -6.18 -0.13 -4.06
N GLN A 33 -7.48 0.18 -4.11
CA GLN A 33 -7.96 1.55 -4.13
C GLN A 33 -7.22 2.29 -3.02
N PRO A 34 -6.72 3.52 -3.23
CA PRO A 34 -6.18 4.32 -2.15
C PRO A 34 -7.17 4.21 -1.00
N GLN A 35 -6.74 3.61 0.13
CA GLN A 35 -7.65 3.32 1.21
C GLN A 35 -8.39 4.61 1.53
N VAL A 36 -9.72 4.57 1.51
CA VAL A 36 -10.51 5.70 1.97
C VAL A 36 -10.26 5.78 3.47
N ILE A 37 -9.30 6.62 3.87
CA ILE A 37 -9.01 6.90 5.27
C ILE A 37 -10.21 7.69 5.78
N ASP A 38 -10.99 7.06 6.64
CA ASP A 38 -12.11 7.74 7.29
C ASP A 38 -11.60 8.80 8.27
N GLU A 39 -12.44 9.78 8.62
CA GLU A 39 -12.05 10.96 9.40
C GLU A 39 -11.44 10.58 10.75
N GLN A 40 -12.03 9.58 11.41
CA GLN A 40 -11.54 9.07 12.68
C GLN A 40 -10.12 8.48 12.58
N LYS A 41 -9.82 7.78 11.48
CA LYS A 41 -8.48 7.20 11.27
C LYS A 41 -7.46 8.31 10.98
N TRP A 42 -7.87 9.33 10.22
CA TRP A 42 -7.03 10.50 9.95
C TRP A 42 -6.67 11.26 11.23
N GLU A 43 -7.63 11.45 12.13
CA GLU A 43 -7.37 12.08 13.44
C GLU A 43 -6.35 11.31 14.28
N LEU A 44 -6.45 9.98 14.32
CA LEU A 44 -5.50 9.12 15.04
C LEU A 44 -4.09 9.19 14.45
N MET A 45 -3.98 9.14 13.12
CA MET A 45 -2.70 9.29 12.43
C MET A 45 -2.08 10.67 12.73
N ASN A 46 -2.88 11.73 12.67
CA ASN A 46 -2.42 13.08 12.96
C ASN A 46 -1.97 13.24 14.42
N ALA A 47 -2.70 12.66 15.38
CA ALA A 47 -2.29 12.63 16.79
C ALA A 47 -0.93 11.92 16.95
N THR A 48 -0.77 10.75 16.30
CA THR A 48 0.47 9.97 16.32
C THR A 48 1.64 10.76 15.73
N ILE A 49 1.46 11.44 14.60
CA ILE A 49 2.48 12.31 13.99
C ILE A 49 2.89 13.43 14.96
N VAL A 50 1.92 14.13 15.56
CA VAL A 50 2.19 15.23 16.50
C VAL A 50 2.94 14.73 17.73
N GLU A 51 2.52 13.61 18.30
CA GLU A 51 3.20 12.98 19.44
C GLU A 51 4.61 12.53 19.06
N ALA A 52 4.80 11.95 17.87
CA ALA A 52 6.11 11.47 17.41
C ALA A 52 7.09 12.63 17.25
N GLN A 53 6.61 13.76 16.73
CA GLN A 53 7.38 14.99 16.62
C GLN A 53 7.77 15.54 18.00
N GLN A 54 6.88 15.47 18.99
CA GLN A 54 7.12 15.97 20.34
C GLN A 54 8.05 15.07 21.16
N LEU A 55 7.94 13.76 20.99
CA LEU A 55 8.70 12.76 21.74
C LEU A 55 10.01 12.37 21.05
N GLU A 56 10.27 12.89 19.84
CA GLU A 56 11.40 12.50 18.99
C GLU A 56 11.49 10.96 18.81
N LYS A 57 10.32 10.31 18.75
CA LYS A 57 10.21 8.86 18.65
C LYS A 57 10.11 8.40 17.20
N ALA A 58 10.69 7.23 16.94
CA ALA A 58 10.57 6.59 15.65
C ALA A 58 9.14 6.05 15.43
N ILE A 59 8.65 6.23 14.21
CA ILE A 59 7.38 5.71 13.75
C ILE A 59 7.59 4.83 12.53
N VAL A 60 6.60 3.99 12.27
CA VAL A 60 6.49 3.12 11.11
C VAL A 60 5.36 3.65 10.25
N VAL A 61 5.65 4.05 9.02
CA VAL A 61 4.67 4.59 8.07
C VAL A 61 4.46 3.55 6.98
N HIS A 62 3.21 3.12 6.81
CA HIS A 62 2.77 2.24 5.73
C HIS A 62 2.21 3.10 4.61
N PHE A 63 2.73 2.95 3.40
CA PHE A 63 2.29 3.74 2.26
C PHE A 63 2.20 2.89 1.00
N TYR A 64 1.21 3.20 0.17
CA TYR A 64 1.00 2.52 -1.09
C TYR A 64 1.83 3.19 -2.18
N THR A 65 2.78 2.47 -2.75
CA THR A 65 3.55 2.95 -3.90
C THR A 65 3.82 1.82 -4.88
N ASN A 66 3.91 2.17 -6.17
CA ASN A 66 4.28 1.22 -7.22
C ASN A 66 3.51 -0.12 -7.16
N HIS A 67 2.21 -0.06 -6.89
CA HIS A 67 1.29 -1.20 -6.80
C HIS A 67 1.50 -2.16 -5.63
N HIS A 68 2.19 -1.74 -4.56
CA HIS A 68 2.33 -2.50 -3.33
C HIS A 68 2.39 -1.59 -2.10
N ILE A 69 2.10 -2.15 -0.93
CA ILE A 69 2.30 -1.45 0.34
C ILE A 69 3.78 -1.57 0.70
N GLU A 70 4.46 -0.44 0.78
CA GLU A 70 5.79 -0.31 1.36
C GLU A 70 5.68 0.25 2.78
N THR A 71 6.73 0.02 3.56
CA THR A 71 6.83 0.50 4.93
C THR A 71 8.17 1.17 5.12
N VAL A 72 8.14 2.34 5.76
CA VAL A 72 9.34 3.02 6.21
C VAL A 72 9.33 3.17 7.72
N SER A 73 10.47 2.92 8.35
CA SER A 73 10.66 3.14 9.78
C SER A 73 11.71 4.22 9.99
N GLY A 74 11.39 5.24 10.78
CA GLY A 74 12.35 6.31 11.05
C GLY A 74 11.81 7.42 11.91
N MET A 75 12.63 8.45 12.09
CA MET A 75 12.24 9.63 12.85
C MET A 75 11.47 10.61 11.94
N LEU A 76 10.39 11.16 12.47
CA LEU A 76 9.65 12.21 11.80
C LEU A 76 10.49 13.49 11.73
N ARG A 77 10.88 13.89 10.52
CA ARG A 77 11.62 15.14 10.30
C ARG A 77 10.70 16.34 10.22
N SER A 78 9.65 16.21 9.41
CA SER A 78 8.72 17.29 9.12
C SER A 78 7.42 16.71 8.59
N PHE A 79 6.34 17.43 8.86
CA PHE A 79 5.01 17.15 8.35
C PHE A 79 4.42 18.47 7.82
N ASP A 80 4.16 18.51 6.51
CA ASP A 80 3.59 19.65 5.82
C ASP A 80 2.12 19.36 5.48
N PRO A 81 1.16 19.71 6.36
CA PRO A 81 -0.26 19.43 6.12
C PRO A 81 -0.83 20.20 4.92
N ILE A 82 -0.21 21.32 4.52
CA ILE A 82 -0.62 22.12 3.36
C ILE A 82 -0.16 21.46 2.06
N ALA A 83 1.08 20.97 2.03
CA ALA A 83 1.61 20.26 0.87
C ALA A 83 1.09 18.81 0.79
N GLY A 84 0.64 18.26 1.91
CA GLY A 84 0.24 16.86 2.03
C GLY A 84 1.45 15.93 1.92
N GLU A 85 2.58 16.31 2.52
CA GLU A 85 3.82 15.52 2.52
C GLU A 85 4.33 15.30 3.94
N ILE A 86 4.81 14.09 4.23
CA ILE A 86 5.54 13.73 5.43
C ILE A 86 6.98 13.36 5.04
N GLN A 87 7.94 13.79 5.86
CA GLN A 87 9.36 13.47 5.67
C GLN A 87 9.86 12.63 6.84
N ILE A 88 10.33 11.43 6.53
CA ILE A 88 10.90 10.49 7.50
C ILE A 88 12.40 10.40 7.26
N ILE A 89 13.18 10.41 8.34
CA ILE A 89 14.61 10.10 8.30
C ILE A 89 14.79 8.65 8.75
N GLU A 90 15.11 7.79 7.78
CA GLU A 90 15.56 6.42 8.02
C GLU A 90 17.01 6.40 8.49
N LEU A 91 17.41 5.37 9.24
CA LEU A 91 18.82 5.11 9.55
C LEU A 91 19.44 4.35 8.37
N PRO A 92 20.53 4.86 7.74
CA PRO A 92 21.59 5.68 8.34
C PRO A 92 21.56 7.21 8.03
N GLY A 93 20.42 7.78 7.67
CA GLY A 93 20.23 9.21 7.42
C GLY A 93 19.52 9.55 6.10
N THR A 94 18.93 8.55 5.43
CA THR A 94 18.16 8.74 4.19
C THR A 94 16.86 9.46 4.52
N ILE A 95 16.52 10.49 3.76
CA ILE A 95 15.25 11.20 3.90
C ILE A 95 14.30 10.65 2.86
N GLN A 96 13.16 10.13 3.32
CA GLN A 96 12.08 9.70 2.45
C GLN A 96 10.89 10.66 2.59
N SER A 97 10.49 11.25 1.48
CA SER A 97 9.28 12.06 1.35
C SER A 97 8.13 11.17 0.88
N ILE A 98 7.02 11.17 1.62
CA ILE A 98 5.83 10.38 1.32
C ILE A 98 4.61 11.31 1.28
N ARG A 99 3.74 11.15 0.28
CA ARG A 99 2.49 11.92 0.24
C ARG A 99 1.47 11.36 1.21
N CYS A 100 0.78 12.22 1.94
CA CYS A 100 -0.26 11.80 2.89
C CYS A 100 -1.38 10.98 2.23
N ASN A 101 -1.66 11.21 0.95
CA ASN A 101 -2.66 10.46 0.19
C ASN A 101 -2.21 9.02 -0.17
N GLU A 102 -0.91 8.74 -0.09
CA GLU A 102 -0.36 7.39 -0.28
C GLU A 102 -0.22 6.66 1.06
N ILE A 103 -0.24 7.38 2.19
CA ILE A 103 -0.15 6.76 3.51
C ILE A 103 -1.43 5.97 3.78
N THR A 104 -1.23 4.72 4.18
CA THR A 104 -2.29 3.78 4.52
C THR A 104 -2.43 3.65 6.03
N ASP A 105 -1.32 3.71 6.77
CA ASP A 105 -1.29 3.58 8.23
C ASP A 105 -0.02 4.20 8.83
N ILE A 106 -0.06 4.55 10.12
CA ILE A 106 1.09 5.05 10.89
C ILE A 106 1.04 4.43 12.28
N GLU A 107 2.10 3.71 12.62
CA GLU A 107 2.24 2.99 13.89
C GLU A 107 3.49 3.44 14.63
N TRP A 108 3.53 3.22 15.94
CA TRP A 108 4.74 3.42 16.71
C TRP A 108 5.75 2.32 16.42
N MET A 109 7.03 2.68 16.33
CA MET A 109 8.08 1.67 16.32
C MET A 109 8.14 1.03 17.71
N GLU A 110 7.70 -0.21 17.84
CA GLU A 110 7.84 -0.96 19.10
C GLU A 110 9.33 -1.20 19.35
N GLU A 111 9.83 -0.68 20.48
CA GLU A 111 11.14 -1.05 21.02
C GLU A 111 10.96 -2.37 21.80
N GLU A 112 11.42 -3.50 21.24
CA GLU A 112 11.56 -4.76 21.98
C GLU A 112 12.59 -4.67 23.13
#